data_AF-A0A818S5A8-F1
#
_entry.id   AF-A0A818S5A8-F1
#
_cell.length_a   1.000
_cell.length_b   1.000
_cell.length_c   1.000
_cell.angle_alpha   90.00
_cell.angle_beta   90.00
_cell.angle_gamma   90.00
#
_symmetry.space_group_name_H-M   'P 1'
#
loop_
_entity.id
_entity.type
_entity.pdbx_description
1 polymer ?
#
loop_
_entity_poly.entity_id
_entity_poly.type
_entity_poly.pdbx_seq_one_letter_code
_entity_poly.pdbx_strand_id
1 'polypeptide(L)'
;MISKHLIIIGGLCLILGFFGIQRTIYWFLFFTAFIFGFIIHLIIHRQIWMKSNPIYDKIRTAFIQSKLFIRISDFQDVLPSYWKTSNLSTERAPLTGISDIDEPLYQLIDLFVRDYIEIWYKTQLSSDESFIDDVKNGIYITIRHLSERLREIDWLDFCTGTIVDSFATHVRLYRKAKERLRLEQSTDIRSCFFDLEAEYERGICRDDVCMDKDKEKEFLRDIVEVLIYILLPANEFRCVPARVLLREVAVNFGLIPFIDMYSDPDAINQLIINMCQQIPLTIDNFLLVVRTTDSRVELATLAERLDIEINRWRSKDTGGENDADIRATLNSYQYLKKLLNEKLDTHSRTETIIFDDDDILPKVSYRELPLTEILNNCNGLDYFLKFLQTLDAVGYGNFYLNAEAFRCAGLSASQHNTNLAYEQQQTNKEILRNMARDLIEQYFLST
;
A
#
# COMPACT_ATOMS: atom_id res chain seq x y z
N MET A 1 -31.94 75.42 27.46
CA MET A 1 -32.02 74.40 26.38
C MET A 1 -32.39 74.96 25.01
N ILE A 2 -33.14 76.06 24.90
CA ILE A 2 -33.65 76.60 23.61
C ILE A 2 -32.53 77.08 22.66
N SER A 3 -31.43 77.63 23.18
CA SER A 3 -30.33 78.18 22.37
C SER A 3 -29.60 77.16 21.49
N LYS A 4 -29.41 75.91 21.93
CA LYS A 4 -28.69 74.89 21.14
C LYS A 4 -29.52 74.38 19.95
N HIS A 5 -30.83 74.23 20.13
CA HIS A 5 -31.73 73.84 19.05
C HIS A 5 -31.86 74.94 18.00
N LEU A 6 -31.86 76.22 18.42
CA LEU A 6 -31.91 77.35 17.48
C LEU A 6 -30.67 77.41 16.57
N ILE A 7 -29.48 77.09 17.11
CA ILE A 7 -28.22 77.05 16.35
C ILE A 7 -28.23 75.89 15.35
N ILE A 8 -28.72 74.71 15.74
CA ILE A 8 -28.83 73.55 14.85
C ILE A 8 -29.83 73.81 13.73
N ILE A 9 -31.00 74.39 14.06
CA ILE A 9 -32.04 74.73 13.07
C ILE A 9 -31.55 75.83 12.12
N GLY A 10 -30.86 76.86 12.65
CA GLY A 10 -30.27 77.93 11.84
C GLY A 10 -29.19 77.42 10.88
N GLY A 11 -28.34 76.48 11.34
CA GLY A 11 -27.36 75.81 10.48
C GLY A 11 -28.02 74.98 9.37
N LEU A 12 -29.09 74.26 9.69
CA LEU A 12 -29.86 73.47 8.73
C LEU A 12 -30.54 74.35 7.67
N CYS A 13 -31.13 75.49 8.07
CA CYS A 13 -31.72 76.45 7.14
C CYS A 13 -30.69 77.13 6.22
N LEU A 14 -29.50 77.46 6.73
CA LEU A 14 -28.41 78.02 5.91
C LEU A 14 -27.89 77.02 4.87
N ILE A 15 -27.73 75.75 5.25
CA ILE A 15 -27.28 74.69 4.33
C ILE A 15 -28.34 74.43 3.25
N LEU A 16 -29.62 74.37 3.62
CA LEU A 16 -30.74 74.19 2.69
C LEU A 16 -30.91 75.38 1.73
N GLY A 17 -30.67 76.61 2.20
CA GLY A 17 -30.75 77.82 1.40
C GLY A 17 -29.60 77.99 0.40
N PHE A 18 -28.38 77.57 0.75
CA PHE A 18 -27.20 77.79 -0.09
C PHE A 18 -26.97 76.70 -1.14
N PHE A 19 -27.30 75.44 -0.82
CA PHE A 19 -27.04 74.29 -1.71
C PHE A 19 -28.30 73.70 -2.35
N GLY A 20 -29.49 74.08 -1.87
CA GLY A 20 -30.76 73.51 -2.30
C GLY A 20 -31.03 72.14 -1.68
N ILE A 21 -32.30 71.87 -1.37
CA ILE A 21 -32.78 70.60 -0.77
C ILE A 21 -32.25 69.39 -1.55
N GLN A 22 -32.26 69.47 -2.88
CA GLN A 22 -31.88 68.38 -3.76
C GLN A 22 -30.39 68.01 -3.64
N ARG A 23 -29.46 68.99 -3.57
CA ARG A 23 -28.03 68.68 -3.39
C ARG A 23 -27.69 68.18 -2.00
N THR A 24 -28.41 68.65 -0.99
CA THR A 24 -28.25 68.20 0.39
C THR A 24 -28.67 66.73 0.54
N ILE A 25 -29.75 66.32 -0.14
CA ILE A 25 -30.19 64.92 -0.23
C ILE A 25 -29.15 64.06 -0.97
N TYR A 26 -28.60 64.52 -2.10
CA TYR A 26 -27.56 63.77 -2.82
C TYR A 26 -26.29 63.57 -1.99
N TRP A 27 -25.84 64.59 -1.24
CA TRP A 27 -24.70 64.46 -0.33
C TRP A 27 -24.96 63.45 0.78
N PHE A 28 -26.17 63.45 1.35
CA PHE A 28 -26.56 62.49 2.37
C PHE A 28 -26.59 61.06 1.81
N LEU A 29 -27.19 60.84 0.63
CA LEU A 29 -27.21 59.53 -0.05
C LEU A 29 -25.80 59.03 -0.42
N PHE A 30 -24.92 59.92 -0.88
CA PHE A 30 -23.53 59.57 -1.16
C PHE A 30 -22.79 59.15 0.11
N PHE A 31 -22.98 59.89 1.20
CA PHE A 31 -22.35 59.56 2.48
C PHE A 31 -22.86 58.22 3.04
N THR A 32 -24.17 57.95 2.98
CA THR A 32 -24.70 56.65 3.43
C THR A 32 -24.21 55.50 2.54
N ALA A 33 -24.13 55.69 1.22
CA ALA A 33 -23.56 54.69 0.31
C ALA A 33 -22.07 54.43 0.59
N PHE A 34 -21.30 55.47 0.90
CA PHE A 34 -19.88 55.35 1.26
C PHE A 34 -19.69 54.56 2.56
N ILE A 35 -20.47 54.86 3.60
CA ILE A 35 -20.44 54.12 4.87
C ILE A 35 -20.85 52.66 4.65
N PHE A 36 -21.88 52.40 3.85
CA PHE A 36 -22.30 51.03 3.53
C PHE A 36 -21.22 50.27 2.75
N GLY A 37 -20.58 50.92 1.77
CA GLY A 37 -19.44 50.36 1.04
C GLY A 37 -18.24 50.06 1.93
N PHE A 38 -17.93 50.94 2.89
CA PHE A 38 -16.88 50.73 3.87
C PHE A 38 -17.19 49.55 4.80
N ILE A 39 -18.44 49.43 5.26
CA ILE A 39 -18.89 48.28 6.07
C ILE A 39 -18.80 46.98 5.26
N ILE A 40 -19.22 46.97 3.99
CA ILE A 40 -19.06 45.82 3.10
C ILE A 40 -17.58 45.46 2.93
N HIS A 41 -16.70 46.44 2.71
CA HIS A 41 -15.27 46.21 2.60
C HIS A 41 -14.70 45.60 3.89
N LEU A 42 -15.11 46.09 5.06
CA LEU A 42 -14.72 45.49 6.34
C LEU A 42 -15.28 44.08 6.53
N ILE A 43 -16.50 43.78 6.06
CA ILE A 43 -17.08 42.44 6.12
C ILE A 43 -16.34 41.49 5.17
N ILE A 44 -16.01 41.91 3.95
CA ILE A 44 -15.24 41.11 2.98
C ILE A 44 -13.83 40.88 3.50
N HIS A 45 -13.14 41.92 3.98
CA HIS A 45 -11.82 41.82 4.57
C HIS A 45 -11.85 40.92 5.82
N ARG A 46 -12.89 41.02 6.65
CA ARG A 46 -13.11 40.13 7.80
C ARG A 46 -13.41 38.70 7.36
N GLN A 47 -14.17 38.46 6.29
CA GLN A 47 -14.42 37.11 5.76
C GLN A 47 -13.13 36.49 5.20
N ILE A 48 -12.31 37.26 4.48
CA ILE A 48 -11.00 36.84 3.99
C ILE A 48 -10.06 36.54 5.17
N TRP A 49 -10.00 37.43 6.16
CA TRP A 49 -9.22 37.24 7.38
C TRP A 49 -9.69 36.03 8.20
N MET A 50 -11.01 35.83 8.34
CA MET A 50 -11.62 34.67 9.01
C MET A 50 -11.40 33.36 8.25
N LYS A 51 -11.26 33.38 6.91
CA LYS A 51 -10.92 32.20 6.11
C LYS A 51 -9.42 31.88 6.17
N SER A 52 -8.58 32.89 6.37
CA SER A 52 -7.12 32.76 6.50
C SER A 52 -6.66 32.40 7.92
N ASN A 53 -7.36 32.85 8.97
CA ASN A 53 -7.04 32.50 10.36
C ASN A 53 -7.07 31.01 10.72
N PRO A 54 -8.03 30.17 10.28
CA PRO A 54 -7.95 28.74 10.57
C PRO A 54 -6.76 28.08 9.87
N ILE A 55 -6.26 28.66 8.77
CA ILE A 55 -5.02 28.23 8.11
C ILE A 55 -3.80 28.70 8.91
N TYR A 56 -3.77 29.98 9.33
CA TYR A 56 -2.71 30.55 10.15
C TYR A 56 -2.61 29.90 11.54
N ASP A 57 -3.74 29.65 12.19
CA ASP A 57 -3.81 28.93 13.47
C ASP A 57 -3.53 27.43 13.28
N LYS A 58 -3.91 26.77 12.17
CA LYS A 58 -3.44 25.40 11.85
C LYS A 58 -1.92 25.34 11.64
N ILE A 59 -1.35 26.34 10.98
CA ILE A 59 0.10 26.47 10.78
C ILE A 59 0.79 26.73 12.13
N ARG A 60 0.19 27.56 12.98
CA ARG A 60 0.67 27.90 14.32
C ARG A 60 0.48 26.78 15.35
N THR A 61 -0.56 25.95 15.24
CA THR A 61 -0.71 24.75 16.08
C THR A 61 0.20 23.63 15.58
N ALA A 62 0.37 23.45 14.26
CA ALA A 62 1.42 22.60 13.70
C ALA A 62 2.84 23.04 14.13
N PHE A 63 3.05 24.33 14.38
CA PHE A 63 4.29 24.89 14.94
C PHE A 63 4.49 24.55 16.44
N ILE A 64 3.42 24.29 17.20
CA ILE A 64 3.50 23.96 18.63
C ILE A 64 3.49 22.44 18.87
N GLN A 65 2.82 21.68 17.99
CA GLN A 65 2.65 20.24 18.15
C GLN A 65 3.79 19.39 17.62
N SER A 66 4.69 19.90 16.77
CA SER A 66 5.87 19.14 16.32
C SER A 66 6.83 18.87 17.49
N LYS A 67 6.44 17.98 18.39
CA LYS A 67 7.33 17.12 19.15
C LYS A 67 7.93 16.19 18.13
N LEU A 68 8.91 16.72 17.40
CA LEU A 68 9.78 15.98 16.51
C LEU A 68 10.09 14.63 17.16
N PHE A 69 9.49 13.56 16.64
CA PHE A 69 9.83 12.19 17.04
C PHE A 69 11.30 11.90 16.69
N ILE A 70 11.89 12.75 15.83
CA ILE A 70 13.26 12.71 15.38
C ILE A 70 13.94 14.04 15.77
N ARG A 71 14.78 14.05 16.81
CA ARG A 71 15.40 15.28 17.30
C ARG A 71 16.39 15.78 16.26
N ILE A 72 16.26 17.02 15.78
CA ILE A 72 17.21 17.64 14.81
C ILE A 72 18.67 17.60 15.36
N SER A 73 18.84 17.56 16.69
CA SER A 73 20.15 17.37 17.33
C SER A 73 20.85 16.07 16.91
N ASP A 74 20.09 15.03 16.57
CA ASP A 74 20.61 13.69 16.24
C ASP A 74 21.26 13.68 14.84
N PHE A 75 21.04 14.74 14.05
CA PHE A 75 21.65 14.93 12.73
C PHE A 75 22.64 16.10 12.67
N GLN A 76 23.02 16.70 13.81
CA GLN A 76 24.02 17.78 13.82
C GLN A 76 25.38 17.33 13.29
N ASP A 77 25.72 16.05 13.44
CA ASP A 77 26.96 15.46 12.91
C ASP A 77 26.89 15.18 11.39
N VAL A 78 25.69 15.27 10.78
CA VAL A 78 25.45 15.08 9.34
C VAL A 78 25.48 16.43 8.59
N LEU A 79 25.83 17.54 9.27
CA LEU A 79 25.96 18.87 8.67
C LEU A 79 26.81 18.81 7.39
N PRO A 80 26.20 18.95 6.20
CA PRO A 80 26.95 18.79 4.97
C PRO A 80 27.94 19.94 4.79
N SER A 81 29.16 19.63 4.34
CA SER A 81 30.18 20.61 3.90
C SER A 81 29.70 21.59 2.81
N TYR A 82 28.52 21.36 2.25
CA TYR A 82 27.85 22.09 1.17
C TYR A 82 27.24 23.44 1.59
N TRP A 83 27.13 23.74 2.88
CA TRP A 83 26.69 25.07 3.38
C TRP A 83 27.65 26.21 2.95
N LYS A 84 28.76 25.88 2.26
CA LYS A 84 29.77 26.79 1.70
C LYS A 84 29.61 27.14 0.21
N THR A 85 28.79 26.44 -0.57
CA THR A 85 28.82 26.60 -2.05
C THR A 85 27.51 27.18 -2.59
N SER A 86 27.34 28.49 -2.46
CA SER A 86 26.16 29.21 -2.98
C SER A 86 26.33 29.76 -4.40
N ASN A 87 27.23 29.20 -5.21
CA ASN A 87 27.55 29.73 -6.55
C ASN A 87 27.12 28.76 -7.66
N LEU A 88 25.91 28.21 -7.57
CA LEU A 88 25.37 27.31 -8.60
C LEU A 88 24.20 27.97 -9.34
N SER A 89 24.42 29.18 -9.83
CA SER A 89 23.54 29.86 -10.79
C SER A 89 23.90 29.40 -12.21
N THR A 90 23.27 28.33 -12.68
CA THR A 90 23.14 28.09 -14.12
C THR A 90 21.81 27.40 -14.38
N GLU A 91 20.89 28.14 -14.99
CA GLU A 91 19.49 27.78 -15.34
C GLU A 91 19.31 26.43 -16.08
N ARG A 92 20.38 25.76 -16.49
CA ARG A 92 20.33 24.44 -17.17
C ARG A 92 21.41 23.46 -16.72
N ALA A 93 21.92 23.57 -15.50
CA ALA A 93 22.76 22.50 -14.98
C ALA A 93 21.91 21.21 -14.81
N PRO A 94 22.38 20.02 -15.20
CA PRO A 94 21.58 18.80 -15.13
C PRO A 94 21.09 18.54 -13.70
N LEU A 95 19.84 18.12 -13.55
CA LEU A 95 19.20 17.92 -12.23
C LEU A 95 19.59 16.55 -11.67
N THR A 96 19.38 15.52 -12.47
CA THR A 96 19.71 14.13 -12.14
C THR A 96 20.94 13.63 -12.92
N GLY A 97 21.31 14.29 -14.01
CA GLY A 97 22.37 13.85 -14.92
C GLY A 97 21.88 12.92 -16.03
N ILE A 98 20.57 12.66 -16.10
CA ILE A 98 19.93 11.82 -17.13
C ILE A 98 18.97 12.71 -17.93
N SER A 99 19.28 12.94 -19.21
CA SER A 99 18.53 13.86 -20.06
C SER A 99 17.05 13.49 -20.21
N ASP A 100 16.72 12.21 -20.26
CA ASP A 100 15.34 11.71 -20.45
C ASP A 100 14.44 11.97 -19.23
N ILE A 101 15.04 12.15 -18.05
CA ILE A 101 14.34 12.43 -16.80
C ILE A 101 14.35 13.93 -16.50
N ASP A 102 15.48 14.60 -16.78
CA ASP A 102 15.65 16.01 -16.50
C ASP A 102 14.64 16.87 -17.28
N GLU A 103 14.39 16.57 -18.55
CA GLU A 103 13.48 17.37 -19.39
C GLU A 103 12.00 17.32 -18.91
N PRO A 104 11.38 16.15 -18.67
CA PRO A 104 10.06 16.09 -18.03
C PRO A 104 10.02 16.75 -16.65
N LEU A 105 11.13 16.67 -15.91
CA LEU A 105 11.19 17.17 -14.54
C LEU A 105 11.28 18.70 -14.51
N TYR A 106 11.99 19.33 -15.45
CA TYR A 106 11.92 20.78 -15.66
C TYR A 106 10.50 21.24 -15.98
N GLN A 107 9.83 20.56 -16.91
CA GLN A 107 8.44 20.88 -17.26
C GLN A 107 7.50 20.74 -16.07
N LEU A 108 7.66 19.69 -15.26
CA LEU A 108 6.88 19.49 -14.04
C LEU A 108 7.08 20.63 -13.03
N ILE A 109 8.33 21.08 -12.84
CA ILE A 109 8.64 22.19 -11.93
C ILE A 109 8.00 23.49 -12.44
N ASP A 110 8.08 23.76 -13.74
CA ASP A 110 7.45 24.95 -14.32
C ASP A 110 5.93 24.93 -14.14
N LEU A 111 5.28 23.79 -14.37
CA LEU A 111 3.84 23.61 -14.12
C LEU A 111 3.50 23.81 -12.65
N PHE A 112 4.30 23.24 -11.74
CA PHE A 112 4.08 23.35 -10.31
C PHE A 112 4.22 24.80 -9.82
N VAL A 113 5.29 25.50 -10.21
CA VAL A 113 5.50 26.90 -9.82
C VAL A 113 4.40 27.80 -10.39
N ARG A 114 3.99 27.57 -11.65
CA ARG A 114 2.87 28.31 -12.25
C ARG A 114 1.58 28.11 -11.46
N ASP A 115 1.19 26.87 -11.20
CA ASP A 115 -0.14 26.54 -10.68
C ASP A 115 -0.25 26.77 -9.17
N TYR A 116 0.84 26.61 -8.42
CA TYR A 116 0.82 26.68 -6.95
C TYR A 116 1.49 27.92 -6.37
N ILE A 117 2.26 28.70 -7.14
CA ILE A 117 3.04 29.85 -6.62
C ILE A 117 2.74 31.13 -7.38
N GLU A 118 2.88 31.10 -8.70
CA GLU A 118 2.78 32.28 -9.56
C GLU A 118 1.40 32.94 -9.48
N ILE A 119 0.32 32.13 -9.44
CA ILE A 119 -1.06 32.63 -9.41
C ILE A 119 -1.33 33.53 -8.20
N TRP A 120 -0.99 33.11 -6.98
CA TRP A 120 -1.25 33.95 -5.80
C TRP A 120 -0.19 35.03 -5.62
N TYR A 121 1.06 34.77 -6.01
CA TYR A 121 2.13 35.76 -5.88
C TYR A 121 1.89 36.97 -6.77
N LYS A 122 1.70 36.74 -8.09
CA LYS A 122 1.48 37.82 -9.07
C LYS A 122 0.15 38.53 -8.89
N THR A 123 -0.88 37.82 -8.41
CA THR A 123 -2.24 38.40 -8.25
C THR A 123 -2.41 39.15 -6.93
N GLN A 124 -1.74 38.75 -5.85
CA GLN A 124 -2.09 39.20 -4.49
C GLN A 124 -0.94 39.86 -3.72
N LEU A 125 0.33 39.64 -4.08
CA LEU A 125 1.47 40.16 -3.30
C LEU A 125 2.36 41.12 -4.07
N SER A 126 2.93 40.71 -5.21
CA SER A 126 3.95 41.48 -5.92
C SER A 126 4.10 41.03 -7.37
N SER A 127 4.54 41.93 -8.26
CA SER A 127 4.81 41.64 -9.68
C SER A 127 6.29 41.42 -9.98
N ASP A 128 7.10 41.20 -8.96
CA ASP A 128 8.55 40.98 -9.08
C ASP A 128 8.86 39.56 -9.57
N GLU A 129 9.44 39.43 -10.76
CA GLU A 129 9.75 38.11 -11.34
C GLU A 129 10.94 37.44 -10.65
N SER A 130 11.83 38.21 -9.99
CA SER A 130 13.05 37.66 -9.37
C SER A 130 12.75 36.64 -8.27
N PHE A 131 11.66 36.81 -7.53
CA PHE A 131 11.23 35.85 -6.52
C PHE A 131 10.85 34.49 -7.11
N ILE A 132 10.19 34.47 -8.27
CA ILE A 132 9.78 33.23 -8.92
C ILE A 132 11.02 32.46 -9.41
N ASP A 133 12.00 33.18 -9.94
CA ASP A 133 13.28 32.60 -10.37
C ASP A 133 14.09 32.07 -9.18
N ASP A 134 14.12 32.79 -8.06
CA ASP A 134 14.75 32.33 -6.82
C ASP A 134 14.10 31.06 -6.27
N VAL A 135 12.77 30.97 -6.31
CA VAL A 135 12.04 29.76 -5.90
C VAL A 135 12.37 28.58 -6.83
N LYS A 136 12.39 28.79 -8.15
CA LYS A 136 12.78 27.75 -9.12
C LYS A 136 14.21 27.27 -8.87
N ASN A 137 15.14 28.21 -8.67
CA ASN A 137 16.53 27.88 -8.35
C ASN A 137 16.64 27.08 -7.05
N GLY A 138 15.89 27.45 -6.02
CA GLY A 138 15.81 26.68 -4.76
C GLY A 138 15.32 25.25 -4.98
N ILE A 139 14.28 25.06 -5.81
CA ILE A 139 13.78 23.72 -6.19
C ILE A 139 14.85 22.94 -6.95
N TYR A 140 15.53 23.54 -7.94
CA TYR A 140 16.58 22.89 -8.71
C TYR A 140 17.75 22.42 -7.83
N ILE A 141 18.20 23.28 -6.90
CA ILE A 141 19.26 22.94 -5.94
C ILE A 141 18.82 21.79 -5.04
N THR A 142 17.58 21.85 -4.52
CA THR A 142 17.00 20.82 -3.66
C THR A 142 16.95 19.47 -4.38
N ILE A 143 16.51 19.44 -5.63
CA ILE A 143 16.41 18.22 -6.44
C ILE A 143 17.79 17.67 -6.79
N ARG A 144 18.77 18.55 -7.08
CA ARG A 144 20.16 18.11 -7.31
C ARG A 144 20.73 17.45 -6.06
N HIS A 145 20.60 18.09 -4.90
CA HIS A 145 21.04 17.49 -3.64
C HIS A 145 20.34 16.16 -3.37
N LEU A 146 19.03 16.08 -3.63
CA LEU A 146 18.29 14.82 -3.50
C LEU A 146 18.86 13.75 -4.45
N SER A 147 19.13 14.10 -5.71
CA SER A 147 19.69 13.17 -6.69
C SER A 147 21.09 12.68 -6.29
N GLU A 148 21.94 13.56 -5.78
CA GLU A 148 23.27 13.20 -5.27
C GLU A 148 23.17 12.21 -4.11
N ARG A 149 22.28 12.48 -3.14
CA ARG A 149 22.03 11.58 -2.00
C ARG A 149 21.46 10.23 -2.44
N LEU A 150 20.53 10.23 -3.38
CA LEU A 150 19.96 9.00 -3.94
C LEU A 150 21.01 8.16 -4.68
N ARG A 151 22.07 8.79 -5.21
CA ARG A 151 23.19 8.08 -5.86
C ARG A 151 24.15 7.43 -4.86
N GLU A 152 24.20 7.92 -3.62
CA GLU A 152 24.99 7.32 -2.53
C GLU A 152 24.38 6.01 -2.01
N ILE A 153 23.11 5.72 -2.34
CA ILE A 153 22.40 4.53 -1.89
C ILE A 153 22.82 3.32 -2.73
N ASP A 154 23.15 2.21 -2.07
CA ASP A 154 23.29 0.91 -2.73
C ASP A 154 21.90 0.35 -3.08
N TRP A 155 21.46 0.65 -4.31
CA TRP A 155 20.15 0.22 -4.81
C TRP A 155 19.99 -1.29 -4.89
N LEU A 156 21.08 -2.05 -5.06
CA LEU A 156 20.99 -3.51 -5.14
C LEU A 156 20.64 -4.07 -3.75
N ASP A 157 21.40 -3.68 -2.73
CA ASP A 157 21.14 -4.09 -1.35
C ASP A 157 19.80 -3.57 -0.83
N PHE A 158 19.47 -2.31 -1.14
CA PHE A 158 18.20 -1.72 -0.74
C PHE A 158 17.00 -2.47 -1.35
N CYS A 159 17.01 -2.71 -2.66
CA CYS A 159 15.90 -3.35 -3.35
C CYS A 159 15.78 -4.85 -3.07
N THR A 160 16.91 -5.56 -2.94
CA THR A 160 16.90 -7.03 -2.79
C THR A 160 16.93 -7.50 -1.34
N GLY A 161 17.52 -6.73 -0.43
CA GLY A 161 17.52 -7.01 1.00
C GLY A 161 16.40 -6.26 1.68
N THR A 162 16.57 -4.94 1.85
CA THR A 162 15.72 -4.15 2.77
C THR A 162 14.23 -4.17 2.38
N ILE A 163 13.89 -3.91 1.11
CA ILE A 163 12.48 -3.89 0.67
C ILE A 163 11.86 -5.28 0.77
N VAL A 164 12.57 -6.31 0.31
CA VAL A 164 12.08 -7.70 0.30
C VAL A 164 11.86 -8.20 1.73
N ASP A 165 12.81 -7.93 2.64
CA ASP A 165 12.70 -8.33 4.05
C ASP A 165 11.55 -7.61 4.76
N SER A 166 11.36 -6.33 4.48
CA SER A 166 10.22 -5.55 5.00
C SER A 166 8.89 -6.13 4.52
N PHE A 167 8.78 -6.40 3.22
CA PHE A 167 7.58 -7.01 2.64
C PHE A 167 7.33 -8.43 3.18
N ALA A 168 8.38 -9.26 3.26
CA ALA A 168 8.29 -10.62 3.80
C ALA A 168 7.88 -10.60 5.28
N THR A 169 8.38 -9.65 6.06
CA THR A 169 7.99 -9.44 7.46
C THR A 169 6.52 -9.06 7.56
N HIS A 170 6.05 -8.10 6.74
CA HIS A 170 4.65 -7.71 6.67
C HIS A 170 3.74 -8.91 6.32
N VAL A 171 4.08 -9.68 5.29
CA VAL A 171 3.31 -10.89 4.90
C VAL A 171 3.30 -11.94 6.00
N ARG A 172 4.43 -12.14 6.71
CA ARG A 172 4.51 -13.07 7.83
C ARG A 172 3.64 -12.63 9.00
N LEU A 173 3.67 -11.35 9.37
CA LEU A 173 2.81 -10.78 10.42
C LEU A 173 1.33 -10.90 10.03
N TYR A 174 0.98 -10.60 8.78
CA TYR A 174 -0.38 -10.76 8.26
C TYR A 174 -0.89 -12.20 8.35
N ARG A 175 -0.07 -13.19 7.96
CA ARG A 175 -0.44 -14.60 8.07
C ARG A 175 -0.69 -15.02 9.51
N LYS A 176 0.17 -14.60 10.45
CA LYS A 176 -0.01 -14.85 11.88
C LYS A 176 -1.25 -14.15 12.44
N ALA A 177 -1.51 -12.92 12.03
CA ALA A 177 -2.71 -12.18 12.42
C ALA A 177 -3.98 -12.89 11.95
N LYS A 178 -3.99 -13.41 10.71
CA LYS A 178 -5.10 -14.19 10.15
C LYS A 178 -5.31 -15.51 10.87
N GLU A 179 -4.24 -16.20 11.28
CA GLU A 179 -4.33 -17.42 12.07
C GLU A 179 -4.91 -17.13 13.46
N ARG A 180 -4.41 -16.10 14.13
CA ARG A 180 -4.89 -15.66 15.43
C ARG A 180 -6.37 -15.26 15.40
N LEU A 181 -6.79 -14.54 14.36
CA LEU A 181 -8.19 -14.19 14.11
C LEU A 181 -9.11 -15.42 14.04
N ARG A 182 -8.65 -16.51 13.41
CA ARG A 182 -9.40 -17.77 13.30
C ARG A 182 -9.52 -18.50 14.64
N LEU A 183 -8.48 -18.44 15.47
CA LEU A 183 -8.41 -19.16 16.75
C LEU A 183 -9.10 -18.42 17.90
N GLU A 184 -8.95 -17.10 17.97
CA GLU A 184 -9.37 -16.28 19.11
C GLU A 184 -10.73 -15.61 18.92
N GLN A 185 -11.39 -15.80 17.76
CA GLN A 185 -12.64 -15.09 17.39
C GLN A 185 -12.54 -13.56 17.60
N SER A 186 -11.35 -12.98 17.41
CA SER A 186 -11.18 -11.54 17.47
C SER A 186 -11.97 -10.87 16.33
N THR A 187 -12.34 -9.61 16.51
CA THR A 187 -13.26 -8.93 15.59
C THR A 187 -12.56 -8.20 14.45
N ASP A 188 -11.28 -7.85 14.60
CA ASP A 188 -10.54 -7.07 13.60
C ASP A 188 -9.13 -7.60 13.35
N ILE A 189 -8.84 -7.90 12.07
CA ILE A 189 -7.53 -8.33 11.60
C ILE A 189 -6.46 -7.26 11.78
N ARG A 190 -6.83 -5.97 11.73
CA ARG A 190 -5.90 -4.85 11.83
C ARG A 190 -5.31 -4.76 13.23
N SER A 191 -6.14 -4.84 14.26
CA SER A 191 -5.69 -4.86 15.66
C SER A 191 -4.76 -6.03 15.93
N CYS A 192 -5.13 -7.24 15.49
CA CYS A 192 -4.26 -8.41 15.64
C CYS A 192 -2.91 -8.25 14.90
N PHE A 193 -2.90 -7.60 13.75
CA PHE A 193 -1.67 -7.32 13.01
C PHE A 193 -0.75 -6.40 13.80
N PHE A 194 -1.25 -5.27 14.30
CA PHE A 194 -0.45 -4.29 15.04
C PHE A 194 -0.01 -4.79 16.41
N ASP A 195 -0.85 -5.57 17.10
CA ASP A 195 -0.45 -6.23 18.35
C ASP A 195 0.76 -7.16 18.14
N LEU A 196 0.75 -7.92 17.04
CA LEU A 196 1.88 -8.77 16.66
C LEU A 196 3.09 -7.94 16.21
N GLU A 197 2.89 -6.82 15.51
CA GLU A 197 3.98 -5.92 15.15
C GLU A 197 4.70 -5.39 16.40
N ALA A 198 3.95 -4.93 17.41
CA ALA A 198 4.49 -4.45 18.67
C ALA A 198 5.28 -5.53 19.43
N GLU A 199 4.79 -6.77 19.42
CA GLU A 199 5.45 -7.93 20.05
C GLU A 199 6.75 -8.32 19.35
N TYR A 200 6.75 -8.35 18.01
CA TYR A 200 7.89 -8.83 17.21
C TYR A 200 8.95 -7.76 16.91
N GLU A 201 8.56 -6.49 16.75
CA GLU A 201 9.45 -5.38 16.37
C GLU A 201 9.96 -4.57 17.58
N ARG A 202 9.98 -5.16 18.78
CA ARG A 202 10.57 -4.56 20.00
C ARG A 202 9.99 -3.19 20.34
N GLY A 203 8.67 -3.05 20.27
CA GLY A 203 7.96 -1.82 20.69
C GLY A 203 7.79 -0.76 19.60
N ILE A 204 8.07 -1.08 18.33
CA ILE A 204 7.59 -0.27 17.20
C ILE A 204 6.18 -0.76 16.87
N CYS A 205 5.20 0.14 16.97
CA CYS A 205 3.82 -0.10 16.56
C CYS A 205 3.40 1.05 15.65
N ARG A 206 3.00 0.74 14.42
CA ARG A 206 2.64 1.73 13.40
C ARG A 206 1.15 2.09 13.45
N ASP A 207 0.37 1.47 14.33
CA ASP A 207 -1.05 1.77 14.53
C ASP A 207 -1.30 3.24 14.87
N ASP A 208 -0.45 3.82 15.71
CA ASP A 208 -0.49 5.21 16.13
C ASP A 208 -0.37 6.18 14.96
N VAL A 209 0.26 5.79 13.85
CA VAL A 209 0.39 6.63 12.66
C VAL A 209 -0.67 6.27 11.63
N CYS A 210 -0.82 4.98 11.32
CA CYS A 210 -1.62 4.51 10.18
C CYS A 210 -3.14 4.52 10.44
N MET A 211 -3.59 4.51 11.70
CA MET A 211 -5.03 4.46 12.02
C MET A 211 -5.68 5.83 12.13
N ASP A 212 -4.89 6.91 12.18
CA ASP A 212 -5.38 8.29 12.35
C ASP A 212 -4.74 9.21 11.31
N LYS A 213 -5.57 9.79 10.43
CA LYS A 213 -5.13 10.69 9.36
C LYS A 213 -4.45 11.96 9.86
N ASP A 214 -4.81 12.46 11.05
CA ASP A 214 -4.16 13.63 11.62
C ASP A 214 -2.75 13.30 12.14
N LYS A 215 -2.58 12.12 12.75
CA LYS A 215 -1.27 11.62 13.18
C LYS A 215 -0.38 11.21 12.01
N GLU A 216 -0.93 10.58 10.98
CA GLU A 216 -0.24 10.31 9.71
C GLU A 216 0.33 11.60 9.12
N LYS A 217 -0.50 12.64 9.06
CA LYS A 217 -0.08 13.95 8.57
C LYS A 217 1.01 14.59 9.43
N GLU A 218 0.94 14.46 10.76
CA GLU A 218 1.99 14.94 11.66
C GLU A 218 3.31 14.21 11.45
N PHE A 219 3.26 12.87 11.30
CA PHE A 219 4.43 12.06 10.98
C PHE A 219 5.08 12.45 9.64
N LEU A 220 4.27 12.68 8.60
CA LEU A 220 4.77 13.15 7.30
C LEU A 220 5.37 14.56 7.38
N ARG A 221 4.84 15.43 8.24
CA ARG A 221 5.44 16.75 8.50
C ARG A 221 6.83 16.62 9.12
N ASP A 222 7.01 15.72 10.07
CA ASP A 222 8.30 15.46 10.69
C ASP A 222 9.32 14.92 9.67
N ILE A 223 8.91 13.98 8.81
CA ILE A 223 9.74 13.49 7.71
C ILE A 223 10.16 14.63 6.79
N VAL A 224 9.21 15.46 6.36
CA VAL A 224 9.51 16.57 5.45
C VAL A 224 10.39 17.63 6.11
N GLU A 225 10.24 17.90 7.41
CA GLU A 225 11.14 18.82 8.12
C GLU A 225 12.59 18.29 8.11
N VAL A 226 12.80 16.98 8.30
CA VAL A 226 14.12 16.35 8.20
C VAL A 226 14.64 16.40 6.76
N LEU A 227 13.81 16.12 5.76
CA LEU A 227 14.19 16.24 4.35
C LEU A 227 14.60 17.67 3.99
N ILE A 228 13.82 18.66 4.42
CA ILE A 228 14.15 20.07 4.22
C ILE A 228 15.47 20.42 4.92
N TYR A 229 15.71 19.91 6.13
CA TYR A 229 16.99 20.12 6.82
C TYR A 229 18.20 19.56 6.06
N ILE A 230 18.04 18.41 5.39
CA ILE A 230 19.12 17.76 4.64
C ILE A 230 19.32 18.39 3.26
N LEU A 231 18.24 18.82 2.60
CA LEU A 231 18.25 19.22 1.19
C LEU A 231 18.41 20.73 0.97
N LEU A 232 17.87 21.58 1.86
CA LEU A 232 17.89 23.03 1.66
C LEU A 232 19.24 23.66 2.08
N PRO A 233 19.71 24.69 1.34
CA PRO A 233 20.84 25.50 1.76
C PRO A 233 20.61 26.25 3.08
N ALA A 234 21.71 26.59 3.73
CA ALA A 234 21.76 27.28 5.01
C ALA A 234 20.87 28.51 5.14
N ASN A 235 20.93 29.33 4.10
CA ASN A 235 20.34 30.66 4.09
C ASN A 235 18.82 30.56 3.95
N GLU A 236 18.35 29.59 3.16
CA GLU A 236 16.93 29.31 2.93
C GLU A 236 16.30 28.58 4.11
N PHE A 237 17.00 27.60 4.70
CA PHE A 237 16.51 26.88 5.87
C PHE A 237 16.26 27.82 7.07
N ARG A 238 17.06 28.89 7.21
CA ARG A 238 16.90 29.90 8.28
C ARG A 238 15.64 30.74 8.12
N CYS A 239 15.05 30.81 6.92
CA CYS A 239 13.79 31.50 6.69
C CYS A 239 12.61 30.65 7.18
N VAL A 240 12.16 30.91 8.41
CA VAL A 240 11.08 30.15 9.06
C VAL A 240 9.77 30.13 8.24
N PRO A 241 9.27 31.26 7.70
CA PRO A 241 8.03 31.24 6.90
C PRO A 241 8.16 30.39 5.63
N ALA A 242 9.30 30.46 4.95
CA ALA A 242 9.54 29.67 3.73
C ALA A 242 9.62 28.18 4.04
N ARG A 243 10.31 27.79 5.12
CA ARG A 243 10.40 26.39 5.56
C ARG A 243 9.04 25.79 5.89
N VAL A 244 8.21 26.53 6.63
CA VAL A 244 6.87 26.08 7.00
C VAL A 244 5.96 25.96 5.78
N LEU A 245 6.01 26.94 4.86
CA LEU A 245 5.26 26.90 3.62
C LEU A 245 5.67 25.69 2.77
N LEU A 246 6.97 25.48 2.57
CA LEU A 246 7.50 24.35 1.82
C LEU A 246 7.08 23.02 2.42
N ARG A 247 7.14 22.89 3.75
CA ARG A 247 6.68 21.69 4.46
C ARG A 247 5.19 21.42 4.24
N GLU A 248 4.34 22.43 4.45
CA GLU A 248 2.89 22.23 4.26
C GLU A 248 2.54 21.93 2.80
N VAL A 249 3.24 22.55 1.85
CA VAL A 249 3.02 22.27 0.43
C VAL A 249 3.43 20.84 0.07
N ALA A 250 4.64 20.43 0.47
CA ALA A 250 5.15 19.09 0.20
C ALA A 250 4.30 17.99 0.85
N VAL A 251 3.82 18.20 2.08
CA VAL A 251 2.97 17.22 2.77
C VAL A 251 1.57 17.15 2.15
N ASN A 252 0.87 18.28 2.02
CA ASN A 252 -0.55 18.28 1.64
C ASN A 252 -0.78 18.06 0.14
N PHE A 253 0.13 18.53 -0.72
CA PHE A 253 -0.02 18.41 -2.18
C PHE A 253 0.88 17.35 -2.80
N GLY A 254 1.91 16.89 -2.07
CA GLY A 254 2.83 15.85 -2.53
C GLY A 254 2.60 14.51 -1.83
N LEU A 255 3.08 14.40 -0.59
CA LEU A 255 3.18 13.12 0.11
C LEU A 255 1.83 12.47 0.45
N ILE A 256 0.87 13.24 0.97
CA ILE A 256 -0.46 12.68 1.31
C ILE A 256 -1.14 12.10 0.06
N PRO A 257 -1.32 12.86 -1.04
CA PRO A 257 -1.92 12.30 -2.26
C PRO A 257 -1.16 11.10 -2.80
N PHE A 258 0.17 11.10 -2.73
CA PHE A 258 1.00 9.98 -3.17
C PHE A 258 0.76 8.73 -2.34
N ILE A 259 0.79 8.86 -1.00
CA ILE A 259 0.56 7.74 -0.08
C ILE A 259 -0.86 7.22 -0.22
N ASP A 260 -1.86 8.09 -0.28
CA ASP A 260 -3.26 7.69 -0.47
C ASP A 260 -3.46 6.94 -1.79
N MET A 261 -2.81 7.38 -2.88
CA MET A 261 -2.88 6.72 -4.18
C MET A 261 -2.26 5.31 -4.14
N TYR A 262 -1.07 5.14 -3.56
CA TYR A 262 -0.40 3.83 -3.54
C TYR A 262 -0.88 2.90 -2.42
N SER A 263 -1.54 3.44 -1.39
CA SER A 263 -2.18 2.65 -0.33
C SER A 263 -3.58 2.19 -0.71
N ASP A 264 -4.14 2.69 -1.82
CA ASP A 264 -5.44 2.28 -2.30
C ASP A 264 -5.41 0.80 -2.77
N PRO A 265 -6.35 -0.04 -2.31
CA PRO A 265 -6.39 -1.45 -2.68
C PRO A 265 -6.49 -1.70 -4.19
N ASP A 266 -7.21 -0.85 -4.95
CA ASP A 266 -7.30 -1.00 -6.40
C ASP A 266 -5.95 -0.67 -7.04
N ALA A 267 -5.29 0.41 -6.62
CA ALA A 267 -3.96 0.75 -7.13
C ALA A 267 -2.94 -0.38 -6.92
N ILE A 268 -2.93 -1.00 -5.75
CA ILE A 268 -2.07 -2.16 -5.45
C ILE A 268 -2.44 -3.35 -6.35
N ASN A 269 -3.73 -3.66 -6.49
CA ASN A 269 -4.19 -4.75 -7.34
C ASN A 269 -3.83 -4.53 -8.81
N GLN A 270 -4.01 -3.32 -9.33
CA GLN A 270 -3.62 -2.95 -10.69
C GLN A 270 -2.11 -3.06 -10.88
N LEU A 271 -1.31 -2.66 -9.89
CA LEU A 271 0.15 -2.84 -9.93
C LEU A 271 0.51 -4.32 -10.05
N ILE A 272 -0.10 -5.20 -9.24
CA ILE A 272 0.13 -6.65 -9.30
C ILE A 272 -0.29 -7.20 -10.67
N ILE A 273 -1.47 -6.82 -11.17
CA ILE A 273 -1.95 -7.24 -12.49
C ILE A 273 -0.94 -6.84 -13.56
N ASN A 274 -0.49 -5.58 -13.56
CA ASN A 274 0.49 -5.05 -14.50
C ASN A 274 1.82 -5.81 -14.45
N MET A 275 2.31 -6.13 -13.25
CA MET A 275 3.52 -6.95 -13.09
C MET A 275 3.33 -8.38 -13.62
N CYS A 276 2.12 -8.94 -13.50
CA CYS A 276 1.80 -10.29 -13.94
C CYS A 276 1.38 -10.40 -15.42
N GLN A 277 1.24 -9.29 -16.17
CA GLN A 277 0.78 -9.32 -17.57
C GLN A 277 1.65 -10.18 -18.49
N GLN A 278 2.94 -10.33 -18.16
CA GLN A 278 3.88 -11.13 -18.96
C GLN A 278 3.83 -12.63 -18.60
N ILE A 279 3.11 -13.02 -17.53
CA ILE A 279 2.97 -14.40 -17.11
C ILE A 279 1.78 -15.01 -17.87
N PRO A 280 1.98 -16.08 -18.67
CA PRO A 280 0.88 -16.73 -19.35
C PRO A 280 -0.02 -17.42 -18.32
N LEU A 281 -1.20 -16.86 -18.08
CA LEU A 281 -2.22 -17.48 -17.24
C LEU A 281 -2.89 -18.62 -18.02
N THR A 282 -2.52 -19.85 -17.69
CA THR A 282 -3.15 -21.05 -18.27
C THR A 282 -4.44 -21.42 -17.53
N ILE A 283 -5.30 -22.20 -18.19
CA ILE A 283 -6.51 -22.75 -17.56
C ILE A 283 -6.15 -23.62 -16.36
N ASP A 284 -5.04 -24.36 -16.43
CA ASP A 284 -4.57 -25.19 -15.33
C ASP A 284 -4.19 -24.37 -14.10
N ASN A 285 -3.53 -23.22 -14.29
CA ASN A 285 -3.22 -22.29 -13.19
C ASN A 285 -4.52 -21.77 -12.54
N PHE A 286 -5.52 -21.44 -13.35
CA PHE A 286 -6.81 -20.98 -12.84
C PHE A 286 -7.55 -22.09 -12.07
N LEU A 287 -7.58 -23.31 -12.61
CA LEU A 287 -8.19 -24.47 -11.94
C LEU A 287 -7.47 -24.82 -10.64
N LEU A 288 -6.14 -24.70 -10.61
CA LEU A 288 -5.36 -24.87 -9.39
C LEU A 288 -5.78 -23.86 -8.33
N VAL A 289 -5.85 -22.57 -8.68
CA VAL A 289 -6.30 -21.51 -7.76
C VAL A 289 -7.69 -21.83 -7.21
N VAL A 290 -8.67 -22.16 -8.06
CA VAL A 290 -10.03 -22.54 -7.61
C VAL A 290 -10.02 -23.74 -6.65
N ARG A 291 -9.13 -24.72 -6.88
CA ARG A 291 -9.00 -25.89 -6.01
C ARG A 291 -8.30 -25.56 -4.68
N THR A 292 -7.36 -24.63 -4.66
CA THR A 292 -6.60 -24.26 -3.46
C THR A 292 -7.22 -23.14 -2.63
N THR A 293 -8.12 -22.33 -3.21
CA THR A 293 -8.75 -21.22 -2.50
C THR A 293 -9.72 -21.74 -1.43
N ASP A 294 -9.57 -21.23 -0.21
CA ASP A 294 -10.45 -21.50 0.94
C ASP A 294 -11.36 -20.30 1.29
N SER A 295 -11.28 -19.23 0.51
CA SER A 295 -12.08 -18.03 0.69
C SER A 295 -13.47 -18.23 0.06
N ARG A 296 -14.49 -18.42 0.91
CA ARG A 296 -15.89 -18.54 0.47
C ARG A 296 -16.36 -17.33 -0.33
N VAL A 297 -15.91 -16.13 0.07
CA VAL A 297 -16.25 -14.87 -0.61
C VAL A 297 -15.70 -14.87 -2.04
N GLU A 298 -14.43 -15.18 -2.23
CA GLU A 298 -13.81 -15.24 -3.56
C GLU A 298 -14.49 -16.29 -4.45
N LEU A 299 -14.74 -17.49 -3.92
CA LEU A 299 -15.45 -18.54 -4.65
C LEU A 299 -16.86 -18.08 -5.05
N ALA A 300 -17.63 -17.48 -4.14
CA ALA A 300 -18.97 -16.98 -4.43
C ALA A 300 -18.97 -15.87 -5.50
N THR A 301 -18.05 -14.91 -5.39
CA THR A 301 -17.90 -13.83 -6.39
C THR A 301 -17.50 -14.38 -7.77
N LEU A 302 -16.62 -15.40 -7.81
CA LEU A 302 -16.28 -16.09 -9.05
C LEU A 302 -17.48 -16.84 -9.64
N ALA A 303 -18.33 -17.45 -8.81
CA ALA A 303 -19.57 -18.10 -9.25
C ALA A 303 -20.51 -17.11 -9.95
N GLU A 304 -20.74 -15.96 -9.31
CA GLU A 304 -21.58 -14.90 -9.84
C GLU A 304 -21.02 -14.36 -11.16
N ARG A 305 -19.70 -14.11 -11.21
CA ARG A 305 -19.05 -13.61 -12.42
C ARG A 305 -19.12 -14.61 -13.56
N LEU A 306 -18.94 -15.89 -13.26
CA LEU A 306 -19.06 -16.98 -14.21
C LEU A 306 -20.48 -17.08 -14.77
N ASP A 307 -21.50 -16.85 -13.96
CA ASP A 307 -22.89 -16.83 -14.41
C ASP A 307 -23.18 -15.69 -15.40
N ILE A 308 -22.60 -14.51 -15.16
CA ILE A 308 -22.68 -13.38 -16.09
C ILE A 308 -22.04 -13.76 -17.44
N GLU A 309 -20.85 -14.37 -17.43
CA GLU A 309 -20.17 -14.78 -18.67
C GLU A 309 -20.90 -15.93 -19.38
N ILE A 310 -21.41 -16.93 -18.66
CA ILE A 310 -22.24 -18.01 -19.25
C ILE A 310 -23.45 -17.41 -19.97
N ASN A 311 -24.14 -16.45 -19.34
CA ASN A 311 -25.29 -15.79 -19.96
C ASN A 311 -24.89 -14.95 -21.18
N ARG A 312 -23.74 -14.29 -21.14
CA ARG A 312 -23.18 -13.58 -22.29
C ARG A 312 -22.88 -14.53 -23.45
N TRP A 313 -22.25 -15.67 -23.19
CA TRP A 313 -21.98 -16.67 -24.25
C TRP A 313 -23.27 -17.31 -24.79
N ARG A 314 -24.26 -17.57 -23.93
CA ARG A 314 -25.60 -18.02 -24.36
C ARG A 314 -26.30 -17.01 -25.28
N SER A 315 -26.17 -15.71 -25.02
CA SER A 315 -26.75 -14.69 -25.91
C SER A 315 -26.10 -14.62 -27.30
N LYS A 316 -24.88 -15.15 -27.43
CA LYS A 316 -24.16 -15.23 -28.72
C LYS A 316 -24.45 -16.54 -29.46
N ASP A 317 -25.01 -17.54 -28.79
CA ASP A 317 -25.41 -18.81 -29.42
C ASP A 317 -26.65 -18.57 -30.27
N THR A 318 -26.49 -18.59 -31.59
CA THR A 318 -27.57 -18.42 -32.56
C THR A 318 -28.18 -19.77 -32.97
N GLY A 319 -27.64 -20.88 -32.47
CA GLY A 319 -28.05 -22.24 -32.82
C GLY A 319 -27.58 -22.68 -34.21
N GLY A 320 -26.64 -21.97 -34.81
CA GLY A 320 -26.11 -22.27 -36.14
C GLY A 320 -25.08 -23.40 -36.17
N GLU A 321 -24.77 -23.92 -37.37
CA GLU A 321 -23.69 -24.89 -37.58
C GLU A 321 -22.31 -24.31 -37.22
N ASN A 322 -22.12 -22.99 -37.37
CA ASN A 322 -20.86 -22.29 -37.09
C ASN A 322 -20.60 -22.01 -35.60
N ASP A 323 -21.53 -22.35 -34.69
CA ASP A 323 -21.43 -22.01 -33.26
C ASP A 323 -20.72 -23.12 -32.44
N ALA A 324 -19.95 -24.00 -33.09
CA ALA A 324 -19.25 -25.10 -32.43
C ALA A 324 -18.28 -24.63 -31.34
N ASP A 325 -17.53 -23.55 -31.62
CA ASP A 325 -16.57 -22.96 -30.67
C ASP A 325 -17.27 -22.31 -29.47
N ILE A 326 -18.44 -21.69 -29.71
CA ILE A 326 -19.28 -21.10 -28.65
C ILE A 326 -19.78 -22.20 -27.72
N ARG A 327 -20.28 -23.32 -28.28
CA ARG A 327 -20.74 -24.48 -27.51
C ARG A 327 -19.61 -25.13 -26.70
N ALA A 328 -18.43 -25.29 -27.30
CA ALA A 328 -17.25 -25.82 -26.61
C ALA A 328 -16.83 -24.93 -25.42
N THR A 329 -16.79 -23.62 -25.64
CA THR A 329 -16.49 -22.62 -24.61
C THR A 329 -17.53 -22.65 -23.50
N LEU A 330 -18.82 -22.71 -23.85
CA LEU A 330 -19.92 -22.76 -22.89
C LEU A 330 -19.88 -24.04 -22.03
N ASN A 331 -19.50 -25.19 -22.61
CA ASN A 331 -19.27 -26.43 -21.88
C ASN A 331 -18.11 -26.31 -20.86
N SER A 332 -17.02 -25.64 -21.22
CA SER A 332 -15.91 -25.40 -20.29
C SER A 332 -16.31 -24.53 -19.10
N TYR A 333 -17.08 -23.46 -19.33
CA TYR A 333 -17.60 -22.63 -18.24
C TYR A 333 -18.59 -23.37 -17.35
N GLN A 334 -19.44 -24.24 -17.90
CA GLN A 334 -20.34 -25.09 -17.12
C GLN A 334 -19.59 -26.11 -16.25
N TYR A 335 -18.52 -26.72 -16.79
CA TYR A 335 -17.64 -27.58 -16.00
C TYR A 335 -17.05 -26.82 -14.80
N LEU A 336 -16.55 -25.60 -15.05
CA LEU A 336 -15.99 -24.77 -14.01
C LEU A 336 -17.03 -24.38 -12.94
N LYS A 337 -18.25 -24.07 -13.36
CA LYS A 337 -19.36 -23.77 -12.46
C LYS A 337 -19.69 -24.94 -11.54
N LYS A 338 -19.72 -26.16 -12.11
CA LYS A 338 -19.97 -27.38 -11.35
C LYS A 338 -18.89 -27.59 -10.28
N LEU A 339 -17.62 -27.51 -10.68
CA LEU A 339 -16.48 -27.65 -9.77
C LEU A 339 -16.54 -26.64 -8.61
N LEU A 340 -16.88 -25.39 -8.93
CA LEU A 340 -16.93 -24.31 -7.96
C LEU A 340 -18.10 -24.47 -6.96
N ASN A 341 -19.27 -24.90 -7.45
CA ASN A 341 -20.41 -25.22 -6.59
C ASN A 341 -20.12 -26.41 -5.66
N GLU A 342 -19.46 -27.47 -6.15
CA GLU A 342 -19.04 -28.60 -5.31
C GLU A 342 -18.10 -28.15 -4.17
N LYS A 343 -17.19 -27.21 -4.46
CA LYS A 343 -16.29 -26.59 -3.46
C LYS A 343 -17.05 -25.74 -2.44
N LEU A 344 -18.03 -24.95 -2.88
CA LEU A 344 -18.90 -24.12 -2.03
C LEU A 344 -19.80 -24.97 -1.12
N ASP A 345 -20.35 -26.06 -1.64
CA ASP A 345 -21.14 -27.02 -0.85
C ASP A 345 -20.28 -27.73 0.20
N THR A 346 -19.04 -28.09 -0.17
CA THR A 346 -18.09 -28.69 0.77
C THR A 346 -17.75 -27.73 1.91
N HIS A 347 -17.46 -26.46 1.60
CA HIS A 347 -17.22 -25.43 2.62
C HIS A 347 -18.44 -25.19 3.51
N SER A 348 -19.63 -25.15 2.92
CA SER A 348 -20.89 -24.96 3.67
C SER A 348 -21.10 -26.10 4.67
N ARG A 349 -20.84 -27.35 4.26
CA ARG A 349 -20.93 -28.53 5.12
C ARG A 349 -19.89 -28.52 6.25
N THR A 350 -18.66 -28.09 5.96
CA THR A 350 -17.63 -27.90 7.00
C THR A 350 -18.04 -26.84 8.03
N GLU A 351 -18.65 -25.73 7.59
CA GLU A 351 -19.22 -24.72 8.50
C GLU A 351 -20.41 -25.30 9.29
N THR A 352 -21.31 -26.08 8.67
CA THR A 352 -22.49 -26.64 9.39
C THR A 352 -22.09 -27.67 10.44
N ILE A 353 -21.08 -28.50 10.17
CA ILE A 353 -20.54 -29.47 11.15
C ILE A 353 -19.96 -28.75 12.39
N ILE A 354 -19.49 -27.52 12.25
CA ILE A 354 -18.98 -26.72 13.39
C ILE A 354 -20.14 -26.14 14.23
N PHE A 355 -21.34 -25.95 13.67
CA PHE A 355 -22.46 -25.31 14.36
C PHE A 355 -23.56 -26.28 14.84
N ASP A 356 -23.69 -27.49 14.29
CA ASP A 356 -24.79 -28.42 14.60
C ASP A 356 -24.43 -29.57 15.55
N ASP A 357 -23.17 -29.75 15.96
CA ASP A 357 -22.73 -30.94 16.72
C ASP A 357 -21.94 -30.60 18.00
N ASP A 358 -22.42 -29.60 18.75
CA ASP A 358 -21.82 -29.13 20.01
C ASP A 358 -21.99 -30.10 21.20
N ASP A 359 -22.53 -31.31 21.01
CA ASP A 359 -22.77 -32.24 22.11
C ASP A 359 -22.10 -33.63 22.04
N ILE A 360 -21.53 -34.11 20.92
CA ILE A 360 -20.96 -35.49 20.90
C ILE A 360 -19.62 -35.70 20.16
N LEU A 361 -18.99 -34.71 19.49
CA LEU A 361 -17.65 -34.94 18.92
C LEU A 361 -16.52 -34.38 19.79
N PRO A 362 -15.52 -35.21 20.16
CA PRO A 362 -14.37 -34.72 20.91
C PRO A 362 -13.63 -33.73 20.03
N LYS A 363 -13.46 -32.49 20.53
CA LYS A 363 -12.53 -31.45 20.05
C LYS A 363 -11.36 -32.09 19.29
N VAL A 364 -11.45 -32.12 17.95
CA VAL A 364 -10.30 -32.50 17.14
C VAL A 364 -9.39 -31.29 17.14
N SER A 365 -8.58 -31.21 18.19
CA SER A 365 -7.32 -30.49 18.14
C SER A 365 -6.60 -31.00 16.91
N TYR A 366 -6.40 -30.13 15.91
CA TYR A 366 -5.44 -30.37 14.85
C TYR A 366 -4.07 -30.44 15.52
N ARG A 367 -3.75 -31.62 16.06
CA ARG A 367 -2.39 -31.93 16.50
C ARG A 367 -1.55 -31.88 15.24
N GLU A 368 -0.50 -31.09 15.26
CA GLU A 368 0.58 -31.22 14.30
C GLU A 368 1.10 -32.66 14.43
N LEU A 369 0.67 -33.53 13.52
CA LEU A 369 1.13 -34.91 13.51
C LEU A 369 2.57 -34.90 13.00
N PRO A 370 3.52 -35.46 13.76
CA PRO A 370 4.88 -35.61 13.26
C PRO A 370 4.85 -36.50 12.02
N LEU A 371 5.69 -36.20 11.03
CA LEU A 371 5.76 -36.93 9.76
C LEU A 371 5.90 -38.45 9.97
N THR A 372 6.59 -38.86 11.03
CA THR A 372 6.73 -40.27 11.42
C THR A 372 5.40 -40.96 11.71
N GLU A 373 4.43 -40.26 12.31
CA GLU A 373 3.12 -40.82 12.63
C GLU A 373 2.24 -40.91 11.37
N ILE A 374 2.39 -39.95 10.45
CA ILE A 374 1.73 -39.96 9.15
C ILE A 374 2.22 -41.12 8.29
N LEU A 375 3.54 -41.32 8.22
CA LEU A 375 4.16 -42.37 7.41
C LEU A 375 3.91 -43.79 7.96
N ASN A 376 3.67 -43.93 9.27
CA ASN A 376 3.36 -45.20 9.91
C ASN A 376 1.88 -45.60 9.83
N ASN A 377 0.99 -44.68 9.45
CA ASN A 377 -0.44 -44.93 9.32
C ASN A 377 -0.81 -45.07 7.84
N CYS A 378 -1.43 -46.18 7.44
CA CYS A 378 -1.82 -46.44 6.05
C CYS A 378 -2.75 -45.36 5.47
N ASN A 379 -3.68 -44.84 6.28
CA ASN A 379 -4.57 -43.76 5.84
C ASN A 379 -3.82 -42.43 5.74
N GLY A 380 -2.94 -42.14 6.71
CA GLY A 380 -2.11 -40.93 6.72
C GLY A 380 -1.18 -40.86 5.51
N LEU A 381 -0.56 -41.99 5.17
CA LEU A 381 0.31 -42.13 4.01
C LEU A 381 -0.44 -41.91 2.69
N ASP A 382 -1.66 -42.45 2.53
CA ASP A 382 -2.46 -42.24 1.32
C ASP A 382 -2.82 -40.76 1.11
N TYR A 383 -3.27 -40.07 2.17
CA TYR A 383 -3.51 -38.63 2.10
C TYR A 383 -2.23 -37.83 1.83
N PHE A 384 -1.11 -38.22 2.42
CA PHE A 384 0.18 -37.57 2.21
C PHE A 384 0.71 -37.76 0.78
N LEU A 385 0.56 -38.94 0.18
CA LEU A 385 0.93 -39.18 -1.21
C LEU A 385 0.04 -38.40 -2.19
N LYS A 386 -1.27 -38.32 -1.92
CA LYS A 386 -2.19 -37.45 -2.69
C LYS A 386 -1.80 -35.98 -2.59
N PHE A 387 -1.37 -35.52 -1.41
CA PHE A 387 -0.83 -34.17 -1.24
C PHE A 387 0.46 -33.97 -2.05
N LEU A 388 1.43 -34.89 -1.97
CA LEU A 388 2.65 -34.81 -2.78
C LEU A 388 2.34 -34.85 -4.29
N GLN A 389 1.25 -35.47 -4.71
CA GLN A 389 0.78 -35.48 -6.09
C GLN A 389 0.29 -34.11 -6.55
N THR A 390 -0.32 -33.32 -5.67
CA THR A 390 -0.67 -31.93 -6.00
C THR A 390 0.54 -31.02 -6.19
N LEU A 391 1.70 -31.42 -5.65
CA LEU A 391 2.96 -30.67 -5.73
C LEU A 391 3.95 -31.22 -6.76
N ASP A 392 3.53 -32.20 -7.58
CA ASP A 392 4.40 -32.95 -8.51
C ASP A 392 5.66 -33.55 -7.83
N ALA A 393 5.54 -33.88 -6.54
CA ALA A 393 6.62 -34.30 -5.65
C ALA A 393 6.47 -35.74 -5.16
N VAL A 394 5.59 -36.54 -5.78
CA VAL A 394 5.30 -37.94 -5.41
C VAL A 394 6.57 -38.80 -5.41
N GLY A 395 7.53 -38.47 -6.28
CA GLY A 395 8.81 -39.16 -6.38
C GLY A 395 9.55 -39.29 -5.04
N TYR A 396 9.51 -38.25 -4.20
CA TYR A 396 10.14 -38.26 -2.87
C TYR A 396 9.45 -39.23 -1.90
N GLY A 397 8.11 -39.28 -1.93
CA GLY A 397 7.33 -40.21 -1.11
C GLY A 397 7.58 -41.66 -1.52
N ASN A 398 7.57 -41.94 -2.82
CA ASN A 398 7.83 -43.27 -3.36
C ASN A 398 9.27 -43.73 -3.10
N PHE A 399 10.25 -42.81 -3.20
CA PHE A 399 11.64 -43.11 -2.84
C PHE A 399 11.77 -43.57 -1.40
N TYR A 400 11.16 -42.83 -0.46
CA TYR A 400 11.18 -43.21 0.96
C TYR A 400 10.57 -44.60 1.20
N LEU A 401 9.41 -44.90 0.60
CA LEU A 401 8.76 -46.21 0.75
C LEU A 401 9.60 -47.34 0.18
N ASN A 402 10.22 -47.15 -0.98
CA ASN A 402 11.09 -48.15 -1.59
C ASN A 402 12.37 -48.37 -0.78
N ALA A 403 12.94 -47.31 -0.21
CA ALA A 403 14.10 -47.40 0.69
C ALA A 403 13.75 -48.10 2.01
N GLU A 404 12.56 -47.83 2.56
CA GLU A 404 12.03 -48.52 3.74
C GLU A 404 11.86 -50.03 3.44
N ALA A 405 11.19 -50.37 2.34
CA ALA A 405 10.96 -51.75 1.93
C ALA A 405 12.28 -52.54 1.80
N PHE A 406 13.31 -51.91 1.21
CA PHE A 406 14.65 -52.49 1.13
C PHE A 406 15.27 -52.73 2.52
N ARG A 407 15.16 -51.75 3.44
CA ARG A 407 15.63 -51.88 4.82
C ARG A 407 14.92 -53.01 5.57
N CYS A 408 13.59 -53.11 5.45
CA CYS A 408 12.78 -54.17 6.04
C CYS A 408 13.15 -55.55 5.48
N ALA A 409 13.34 -55.68 4.17
CA ALA A 409 13.81 -56.91 3.54
C ALA A 409 15.23 -57.29 4.04
N GLY A 410 16.13 -56.31 4.18
CA GLY A 410 17.48 -56.53 4.70
C GLY A 410 17.50 -57.01 6.15
N LEU A 411 16.67 -56.42 7.00
CA LEU A 411 16.50 -56.83 8.40
C LEU A 411 15.93 -58.25 8.52
N SER A 412 14.89 -58.55 7.72
CA SER A 412 14.25 -59.87 7.69
C SER A 412 15.24 -60.95 7.25
N ALA A 413 16.02 -60.67 6.20
CA ALA A 413 17.09 -61.54 5.73
C ALA A 413 18.19 -61.73 6.78
N SER A 414 18.58 -60.67 7.51
CA SER A 414 19.60 -60.78 8.56
C SER A 414 19.15 -61.57 9.78
N GLN A 415 17.88 -61.48 10.17
CA GLN A 415 17.33 -62.18 11.35
C GLN A 415 17.05 -63.66 11.06
N HIS A 416 16.64 -64.01 9.84
CA HIS A 416 16.24 -65.38 9.50
C HIS A 416 17.38 -66.21 8.87
N ASN A 417 18.44 -65.58 8.36
CA ASN A 417 19.55 -66.31 7.74
C ASN A 417 20.34 -67.21 8.70
N THR A 418 20.27 -67.04 10.01
CA THR A 418 21.00 -67.91 10.96
C THR A 418 20.49 -69.35 11.01
N ASN A 419 19.26 -69.62 10.56
CA ASN A 419 18.60 -70.93 10.62
C ASN A 419 18.20 -71.51 9.24
N LEU A 420 18.54 -70.84 8.14
CA LEU A 420 18.12 -71.23 6.77
C LEU A 420 19.21 -72.01 6.03
N ALA A 421 18.78 -72.90 5.12
CA ALA A 421 19.66 -73.63 4.23
C ALA A 421 20.44 -72.68 3.30
N TYR A 422 21.66 -73.06 2.91
CA TYR A 422 22.58 -72.21 2.14
C TYR A 422 21.96 -71.66 0.83
N GLU A 423 21.18 -72.47 0.12
CA GLU A 423 20.44 -72.03 -1.09
C GLU A 423 19.47 -70.87 -0.78
N GLN A 424 18.69 -70.96 0.30
CA GLN A 424 17.72 -69.92 0.67
C GLN A 424 18.40 -68.61 1.09
N GLN A 425 19.58 -68.71 1.73
CA GLN A 425 20.39 -67.52 2.03
C GLN A 425 20.89 -66.84 0.75
N GLN A 426 21.20 -67.62 -0.28
CA GLN A 426 21.71 -67.12 -1.55
C GLN A 426 20.61 -66.43 -2.36
N THR A 427 19.40 -67.01 -2.39
CA THR A 427 18.21 -66.40 -2.98
C THR A 427 17.85 -65.07 -2.31
N ASN A 428 17.88 -65.00 -0.97
CA ASN A 428 17.61 -63.75 -0.24
C ASN A 428 18.63 -62.64 -0.56
N LYS A 429 19.90 -62.98 -0.71
CA LYS A 429 20.95 -62.02 -1.11
C LYS A 429 20.76 -61.53 -2.55
N GLU A 430 20.25 -62.37 -3.43
CA GLU A 430 19.97 -62.01 -4.82
C GLU A 430 18.76 -61.07 -4.92
N ILE A 431 17.69 -61.34 -4.17
CA ILE A 431 16.53 -60.45 -4.04
C ILE A 431 16.94 -59.06 -3.53
N LEU A 432 17.79 -59.00 -2.48
CA LEU A 432 18.33 -57.73 -1.97
C LEU A 432 19.18 -57.00 -3.01
N ARG A 433 20.02 -57.72 -3.78
CA ARG A 433 20.80 -57.10 -4.85
C ARG A 433 19.92 -56.50 -5.94
N ASN A 434 18.84 -57.18 -6.32
CA ASN A 434 17.92 -56.68 -7.33
C ASN A 434 17.17 -55.44 -6.84
N MET A 435 16.63 -55.46 -5.62
CA MET A 435 15.97 -54.28 -5.03
C MET A 435 16.92 -53.08 -4.88
N ALA A 436 18.18 -53.32 -4.51
CA ALA A 436 19.19 -52.25 -4.44
C ALA A 436 19.53 -51.68 -5.82
N ARG A 437 19.60 -52.55 -6.85
CA ARG A 437 19.81 -52.12 -8.24
C ARG A 437 18.65 -51.26 -8.72
N ASP A 438 17.41 -51.70 -8.50
CA ASP A 438 16.21 -50.99 -8.92
C ASP A 438 16.12 -49.59 -8.28
N LEU A 439 16.44 -49.48 -6.98
CA LEU A 439 16.54 -48.19 -6.29
C LEU A 439 17.59 -47.24 -6.89
N ILE A 440 18.76 -47.78 -7.25
CA ILE A 440 19.85 -46.98 -7.84
C ILE A 440 19.48 -46.52 -9.25
N GLU A 441 18.98 -47.43 -10.08
CA GLU A 441 18.59 -47.13 -11.46
C GLU A 441 17.45 -46.11 -11.52
N GLN A 442 16.44 -46.26 -10.67
CA GLN A 442 15.23 -45.44 -10.73
C GLN A 442 15.39 -44.03 -10.14
N TYR A 443 16.28 -43.82 -9.17
CA TYR A 443 16.36 -42.55 -8.44
C TYR A 443 17.73 -41.85 -8.50
N PHE A 444 18.81 -42.58 -8.82
CA PHE A 444 20.17 -42.01 -8.82
C PHE A 444 20.82 -41.96 -10.21
N LEU A 445 20.36 -42.79 -11.16
CA LEU A 445 20.91 -42.85 -12.52
C LEU A 445 19.98 -42.26 -13.59
N SER A 446 18.72 -41.98 -13.26
CA SER A 446 17.79 -41.28 -14.14
C SER A 446 18.06 -39.77 -14.14
N THR A 447 19.09 -39.34 -14.86
CA THR A 447 19.24 -37.96 -15.36
C THR A 447 18.97 -37.91 -16.84
#